data_AF-A0A0L6CSM1-F1
#
_entry.id   AF-A0A0L6CSM1-F1
#
_cell.length_a   1.000
_cell.length_b   1.000
_cell.length_c   1.000
_cell.angle_alpha   90.00
_cell.angle_beta   90.00
_cell.angle_gamma   90.00
#
_symmetry.space_group_name_H-M   'P 1'
#
loop_
_entity.id
_entity.type
_entity.pdbx_description
1 polymer ?
#
loop_
_entity_poly.entity_id
_entity_poly.type
_entity_poly.pdbx_seq_one_letter_code
_entity_poly.pdbx_strand_id
1 'polypeptide(L)'
;MEDVYYRPDEVKQADLLTAVDNVKPDRTAEDLLFQVLVDWGVDLTLPIRRETVHGKTVFFVDDNALVACFDTGITEDLVKELARHEPLRVVFRDNGFVSDAVKINVEQVFRQLSTTTDVKTI
;
A
#
# COMPACT_ATOMS: atom_id res chain seq x y z
N MET A 1 -17.47 -25.21 -9.02
CA MET A 1 -18.41 -24.45 -9.87
C MET A 1 -19.54 -24.09 -8.93
N GLU A 2 -19.58 -22.85 -8.46
CA GLU A 2 -20.51 -22.42 -7.41
C GLU A 2 -21.48 -21.41 -8.01
N ASP A 3 -22.75 -21.82 -8.06
CA ASP A 3 -23.88 -21.13 -8.67
C ASP A 3 -24.38 -20.04 -7.71
N VAL A 4 -24.26 -18.77 -8.11
CA VAL A 4 -24.81 -17.64 -7.36
C VAL A 4 -26.13 -17.22 -7.99
N TYR A 5 -27.23 -17.65 -7.37
CA TYR A 5 -28.56 -17.07 -7.58
C TYR A 5 -28.86 -16.10 -6.45
N TYR A 6 -28.86 -14.78 -6.71
CA TYR A 6 -29.56 -13.84 -5.85
C TYR A 6 -30.35 -12.81 -6.67
N ARG A 7 -31.62 -12.66 -6.30
CA ARG A 7 -32.63 -11.81 -6.93
C ARG A 7 -32.49 -10.36 -6.42
N PRO A 8 -32.68 -9.35 -7.27
CA PRO A 8 -32.35 -7.95 -6.98
C PRO A 8 -33.31 -7.20 -6.03
N ASP A 9 -34.16 -7.88 -5.24
CA ASP A 9 -35.31 -7.25 -4.56
C ASP A 9 -35.24 -7.18 -3.02
N GLU A 10 -34.09 -7.46 -2.40
CA GLU A 10 -33.91 -7.28 -0.94
C GLU A 10 -32.71 -6.36 -0.62
N VAL A 11 -32.75 -5.15 -1.17
CA VAL A 11 -31.77 -4.11 -0.84
C VAL A 11 -32.10 -3.54 0.54
N LYS A 12 -31.52 -4.13 1.60
CA LYS A 12 -31.43 -3.47 2.91
C LYS A 12 -30.22 -2.54 2.88
N GLN A 13 -30.49 -1.23 2.99
CA GLN A 13 -29.56 -0.10 2.99
C GLN A 13 -28.53 -0.09 4.16
N ALA A 14 -28.27 -1.24 4.78
CA ALA A 14 -27.38 -1.36 5.94
C ALA A 14 -25.95 -1.83 5.58
N ASP A 15 -25.69 -2.23 4.34
CA ASP A 15 -24.36 -2.73 3.91
C ASP A 15 -23.50 -1.68 3.17
N LEU A 16 -23.97 -0.42 3.11
CA LEU A 16 -23.22 0.68 2.47
C LEU A 16 -22.07 1.23 3.32
N LEU A 17 -21.84 0.68 4.52
CA LEU A 17 -20.72 1.05 5.39
C LEU A 17 -19.50 0.13 5.21
N THR A 18 -19.63 -0.95 4.46
CA THR A 18 -18.52 -1.88 4.13
C THR A 18 -17.70 -1.40 2.91
N ALA A 19 -17.83 -0.13 2.53
CA ALA A 19 -17.21 0.50 1.36
C ALA A 19 -15.92 1.29 1.69
N VAL A 20 -15.32 1.06 2.86
CA VAL A 20 -14.07 1.76 3.28
C VAL A 20 -12.85 0.83 3.29
N ASP A 21 -13.05 -0.48 3.12
CA ASP A 21 -11.95 -1.43 2.90
C ASP A 21 -12.13 -2.12 1.54
N ASN A 22 -11.67 -1.45 0.48
CA ASN A 22 -11.56 -2.03 -0.88
C ASN A 22 -10.42 -3.07 -0.99
N VAL A 23 -10.05 -3.72 0.11
CA VAL A 23 -9.13 -4.86 0.14
C VAL A 23 -9.93 -6.01 0.71
N LYS A 24 -10.21 -7.03 -0.12
CA LYS A 24 -10.78 -8.29 0.36
C LYS A 24 -9.94 -8.76 1.57
N PRO A 25 -10.56 -9.16 2.70
CA PRO A 25 -9.85 -9.51 3.94
C PRO A 25 -8.88 -10.70 3.80
N ASP A 26 -8.90 -11.39 2.66
CA ASP A 26 -8.05 -12.55 2.34
C ASP A 26 -6.77 -12.19 1.54
N ARG A 27 -6.55 -10.91 1.22
CA ARG A 27 -5.36 -10.46 0.46
C ARG A 27 -4.18 -10.24 1.43
N THR A 28 -3.14 -11.06 1.30
CA THR A 28 -1.89 -10.89 2.04
C THR A 28 -1.09 -9.68 1.52
N ALA A 29 -0.17 -9.15 2.32
CA ALA A 29 0.69 -8.05 1.91
C ALA A 29 1.55 -8.39 0.66
N GLU A 30 1.92 -9.66 0.51
CA GLU A 30 2.62 -10.15 -0.68
C GLU A 30 1.73 -10.12 -1.91
N ASP A 31 0.47 -10.51 -1.81
CA ASP A 31 -0.45 -10.46 -2.95
C ASP A 31 -0.66 -9.01 -3.44
N LEU A 32 -0.81 -8.05 -2.53
CA LEU A 32 -0.88 -6.63 -2.86
C LEU A 32 0.40 -6.15 -3.55
N LEU A 33 1.57 -6.62 -3.11
CA LEU A 33 2.85 -6.36 -3.77
C LEU A 33 2.83 -6.86 -5.21
N PHE A 34 2.47 -8.12 -5.43
CA PHE A 34 2.42 -8.72 -6.76
C PHE A 34 1.44 -7.98 -7.68
N GLN A 35 0.28 -7.55 -7.17
CA GLN A 35 -0.66 -6.74 -7.94
C GLN A 35 -0.04 -5.41 -8.40
N VAL A 36 0.66 -4.71 -7.50
CA VAL A 36 1.35 -3.45 -7.82
C VAL A 36 2.47 -3.66 -8.84
N LEU A 37 3.26 -4.73 -8.68
CA LEU A 37 4.33 -5.06 -9.64
C LEU A 37 3.76 -5.28 -11.04
N VAL A 38 2.65 -6.01 -11.15
CA VAL A 38 1.97 -6.24 -12.44
C VAL A 38 1.36 -4.95 -13.00
N ASP A 39 0.68 -4.15 -12.17
CA ASP A 39 0.09 -2.86 -12.57
C ASP A 39 1.14 -1.91 -13.15
N TRP A 40 2.36 -1.94 -12.61
CA TRP A 40 3.45 -1.07 -13.01
C TRP A 40 4.40 -1.70 -14.04
N GLY A 41 4.14 -2.93 -14.48
CA GLY A 41 4.99 -3.66 -15.41
C GLY A 41 6.41 -3.91 -14.88
N VAL A 42 6.57 -4.04 -13.57
CA VAL A 42 7.85 -4.39 -12.93
C VAL A 42 8.07 -5.89 -13.03
N ASP A 43 9.27 -6.29 -13.41
CA ASP A 43 9.65 -7.71 -13.53
C ASP A 43 9.52 -8.45 -12.19
N LEU A 44 8.71 -9.52 -12.17
CA LEU A 44 8.52 -10.38 -10.99
C LEU A 44 9.75 -11.21 -10.64
N THR A 45 10.76 -11.22 -11.50
CA THR A 45 12.04 -11.91 -11.31
C THR A 45 13.02 -11.10 -10.46
N LEU A 46 12.73 -9.83 -10.21
CA LEU A 46 13.57 -8.94 -9.42
C LEU A 46 13.63 -9.40 -7.96
N PRO A 47 14.77 -9.20 -7.28
CA PRO A 47 14.90 -9.59 -5.88
C PRO A 47 13.97 -8.75 -5.01
N ILE A 48 13.14 -9.43 -4.22
CA ILE A 48 12.26 -8.82 -3.22
C ILE A 48 12.85 -9.10 -1.83
N ARG A 49 13.17 -8.05 -1.10
CA ARG A 49 13.57 -8.12 0.30
C ARG A 49 12.41 -7.67 1.18
N ARG A 50 12.16 -8.41 2.26
CA ARG A 50 11.19 -8.03 3.29
C ARG A 50 11.95 -7.63 4.54
N GLU A 51 11.73 -6.42 5.01
CA GLU A 51 12.35 -5.90 6.21
C GLU A 51 11.27 -5.39 7.19
N THR A 52 11.60 -5.40 8.47
CA THR A 52 10.73 -4.85 9.52
C THR A 52 11.25 -3.50 9.96
N VAL A 53 10.53 -2.45 9.58
CA VAL A 53 10.90 -1.05 9.84
C VAL A 53 9.87 -0.44 10.78
N HIS A 54 10.30 0.08 11.94
CA HIS A 54 9.39 0.52 13.03
C HIS A 54 8.31 -0.51 13.42
N GLY A 55 8.64 -1.81 13.35
CA GLY A 55 7.67 -2.88 13.63
C GLY A 55 6.63 -3.10 12.52
N LYS A 56 6.82 -2.49 11.34
CA LYS A 56 5.97 -2.63 10.16
C LYS A 56 6.69 -3.40 9.07
N THR A 57 5.94 -4.19 8.31
CA THR A 57 6.51 -4.96 7.21
C THR A 57 6.65 -4.09 5.96
N VAL A 58 7.89 -3.90 5.52
CA VAL A 58 8.25 -3.13 4.32
C VAL A 58 8.90 -4.07 3.31
N PHE A 59 8.48 -3.95 2.05
CA PHE A 59 9.02 -4.71 0.93
C PHE A 59 9.88 -3.78 0.07
N PHE A 60 11.11 -4.20 -0.19
CA PHE A 60 12.07 -3.52 -1.06
C PHE A 60 12.27 -4.38 -2.30
N VAL A 61 11.98 -3.83 -3.47
CA VAL A 61 12.09 -4.52 -4.76
C VAL A 61 13.23 -3.88 -5.53
N ASP A 62 14.13 -4.74 -6.03
CA ASP A 62 15.32 -4.33 -6.78
C ASP A 62 16.15 -3.30 -6.01
N ASP A 63 16.54 -3.68 -4.79
CA ASP A 63 17.25 -2.89 -3.77
C ASP A 63 16.45 -1.68 -3.24
N ASN A 64 16.04 -0.76 -4.10
CA ASN A 64 15.22 0.41 -3.73
C ASN A 64 14.38 0.98 -4.89
N ALA A 65 14.21 0.23 -5.99
CA ALA A 65 13.45 0.69 -7.14
C ALA A 65 11.95 0.83 -6.84
N LEU A 66 11.41 -0.07 -6.01
CA LEU A 66 10.06 0.04 -5.47
C LEU A 66 10.06 -0.38 -4.01
N VAL A 67 9.49 0.48 -3.18
CA VAL A 67 9.30 0.21 -1.76
C VAL A 67 7.80 0.16 -1.47
N ALA A 68 7.33 -0.87 -0.80
CA ALA A 68 5.91 -1.01 -0.48
C ALA A 68 5.68 -1.33 0.99
N CYS A 69 4.72 -0.63 1.60
CA CYS A 69 4.27 -0.89 2.95
C CYS A 69 2.74 -1.01 2.96
N PHE A 70 2.26 -2.23 3.20
CA PHE A 70 0.83 -2.56 3.24
C PHE A 70 0.28 -2.73 4.66
N ASP A 71 1.15 -2.54 5.65
CA ASP A 71 0.81 -2.58 7.07
C ASP A 71 -0.05 -1.36 7.46
N THR A 72 -0.77 -1.48 8.58
CA THR A 72 -1.59 -0.38 9.11
C THR A 72 -0.89 0.33 10.26
N GLY A 73 -1.27 1.58 10.54
CA GLY A 73 -0.61 2.41 11.53
C GLY A 73 0.75 2.93 11.06
N ILE A 74 0.88 3.27 9.77
CA ILE A 74 2.04 3.96 9.20
C ILE A 74 2.17 5.34 9.85
N THR A 75 3.29 5.59 10.52
CA THR A 75 3.62 6.84 11.20
C THR A 75 4.48 7.74 10.33
N GLU A 76 4.54 9.02 10.66
CA GLU A 76 5.41 9.97 9.96
C GLU A 76 6.90 9.60 10.10
N ASP A 77 7.29 8.96 11.21
CA ASP A 77 8.67 8.51 11.45
C ASP A 77 9.09 7.43 10.42
N LEU A 78 8.21 6.44 10.20
CA LEU A 78 8.40 5.43 9.16
C LEU A 78 8.49 6.07 7.77
N VAL A 79 7.60 7.02 7.46
CA VAL A 79 7.64 7.74 6.17
C VAL A 79 8.96 8.47 5.97
N LYS A 80 9.46 9.17 7.01
CA LYS A 80 10.75 9.87 6.95
C LYS A 80 11.91 8.90 6.76
N GLU A 81 11.89 7.75 7.43
CA GLU A 81 12.91 6.73 7.27
C GLU A 81 12.91 6.20 5.84
N LEU A 82 11.75 5.80 5.31
CA LEU A 82 11.62 5.35 3.91
C LEU A 82 12.04 6.42 2.91
N ALA A 83 11.73 7.69 3.16
CA ALA A 83 12.14 8.79 2.30
C ALA A 83 13.67 9.02 2.29
N ARG A 84 14.38 8.71 3.39
CA ARG A 84 15.85 8.78 3.44
C ARG A 84 16.54 7.71 2.61
N HIS A 85 15.84 6.59 2.32
CA HIS A 85 16.36 5.59 1.40
C HIS A 85 16.31 6.08 -0.07
N GLU A 86 15.66 7.22 -0.35
CA GLU A 86 15.50 7.78 -1.69
C GLU A 86 14.98 6.75 -2.73
N PRO A 87 13.87 6.05 -2.45
CA PRO A 87 13.36 5.05 -3.37
C PRO A 87 12.87 5.70 -4.67
N LEU A 88 13.00 5.02 -5.80
CA LEU A 88 12.44 5.55 -7.05
C LEU A 88 10.92 5.65 -6.96
N ARG A 89 10.30 4.69 -6.28
CA ARG A 89 8.85 4.62 -6.14
C ARG A 89 8.48 4.04 -4.78
N VAL A 90 7.40 4.54 -4.20
CA VAL A 90 6.87 4.05 -2.93
C VAL A 90 5.36 3.83 -3.01
N VAL A 91 4.89 2.72 -2.43
CA VAL A 91 3.48 2.35 -2.39
C VAL A 91 3.01 2.14 -0.96
N PHE A 92 1.93 2.81 -0.61
CA PHE A 92 1.26 2.67 0.68
C PHE A 92 -0.19 2.24 0.49
N ARG A 93 -0.76 1.63 1.53
CA ARG A 93 -2.21 1.43 1.59
C ARG A 93 -2.90 2.74 1.99
N ASP A 94 -4.00 3.09 1.34
CA ASP A 94 -4.75 4.33 1.57
C ASP A 94 -5.24 4.43 3.01
N ASN A 95 -5.75 3.32 3.55
CA ASN A 95 -6.18 3.19 4.94
C ASN A 95 -5.04 2.68 5.88
N GLY A 96 -3.79 2.71 5.41
CA GLY A 96 -2.63 2.25 6.16
C GLY A 96 -2.09 3.27 7.16
N PHE A 97 -2.43 4.55 7.01
CA PHE A 97 -1.90 5.64 7.85
C PHE A 97 -2.59 5.73 9.21
N VAL A 98 -1.83 6.09 10.25
CA VAL A 98 -2.41 6.32 11.59
C VAL A 98 -3.31 7.56 11.66
N SER A 99 -3.14 8.52 10.74
CA SER A 99 -3.94 9.74 10.69
C SER A 99 -3.91 10.35 9.28
N ASP A 100 -5.00 11.02 8.89
CA ASP A 100 -5.08 11.82 7.66
C ASP A 100 -3.96 12.87 7.56
N ALA A 101 -3.49 13.39 8.70
CA ALA A 101 -2.36 14.31 8.72
C ALA A 101 -1.08 13.68 8.14
N VAL A 102 -0.81 12.41 8.46
CA VAL A 102 0.34 11.68 7.92
C VAL A 102 0.14 11.40 6.43
N LYS A 103 -1.07 11.05 6.02
CA LYS A 103 -1.43 10.84 4.60
C LYS A 103 -1.23 12.12 3.77
N ILE A 104 -1.67 13.27 4.27
CA ILE A 104 -1.46 14.56 3.59
C ILE A 104 0.03 14.92 3.56
N ASN A 105 0.75 14.65 4.66
CA ASN A 105 2.16 14.99 4.76
C ASN A 105 3.08 14.05 3.99
N VAL A 106 2.67 12.82 3.65
CA VAL A 106 3.55 11.80 3.04
C VAL A 106 4.19 12.33 1.76
N GLU A 107 3.40 12.90 0.84
CA GLU A 107 3.91 13.49 -0.39
C GLU A 107 4.88 14.64 -0.11
N GLN A 108 4.59 15.48 0.90
CA GLN A 108 5.45 16.59 1.26
C GLN A 108 6.79 16.10 1.81
N VAL A 109 6.78 15.07 2.67
CA VAL A 109 8.00 14.47 3.25
C VAL A 109 8.87 13.89 2.14
N PHE A 110 8.29 13.13 1.21
CA PHE A 110 9.02 12.62 0.05
C PHE A 110 9.53 13.76 -0.83
N ARG A 111 8.74 14.79 -1.13
CA ARG A 111 9.24 15.93 -1.92
C ARG A 111 10.42 16.67 -1.28
N GLN A 112 10.47 16.74 0.04
CA GLN A 112 11.56 17.39 0.79
C GLN A 112 12.82 16.54 0.90
N LEU A 113 12.68 15.23 1.11
CA LEU A 113 13.80 14.32 1.37
C LEU A 113 14.28 13.60 0.10
N SER A 114 13.37 13.33 -0.84
CA SER A 114 13.62 12.59 -2.07
C SER A 114 12.69 13.09 -3.19
N THR A 115 13.06 14.21 -3.81
CA THR A 115 12.23 14.92 -4.79
C THR A 115 11.88 14.09 -6.05
N THR A 116 12.60 13.01 -6.31
CA THR A 116 12.39 12.13 -7.48
C THR A 116 11.52 10.91 -7.17
N THR A 117 11.15 10.66 -5.91
CA THR A 117 10.30 9.51 -5.55
C THR A 117 8.86 9.70 -6.01
N ASP A 118 8.33 8.71 -6.73
CA ASP A 118 6.91 8.64 -7.05
C ASP A 118 6.13 7.96 -5.91
N VAL A 119 5.11 8.63 -5.36
CA VAL A 119 4.31 8.14 -4.23
C VAL A 119 2.94 7.71 -4.73
N LYS A 120 2.56 6.44 -4.51
CA LYS A 120 1.21 5.93 -4.82
C LYS A 120 0.53 5.37 -3.58
N THR A 121 -0.76 5.65 -3.43
CA THR A 121 -1.62 5.06 -2.40
C THR A 121 -2.69 4.19 -3.07
N ILE A 122 -2.94 3.00 -2.51
CA ILE A 122 -3.94 2.03 -3.03
C ILE A 122 -4.98 1.60 -1.99
#